data_AF-A0A7V3SNZ4-F1
#
_entry.id   AF-A0A7V3SNZ4-F1
#
_cell.length_a   1.000
_cell.length_b   1.000
_cell.length_c   1.000
_cell.angle_alpha   90.00
_cell.angle_beta   90.00
_cell.angle_gamma   90.00
#
_symmetry.space_group_name_H-M   'P 1'
#
loop_
_entity.id
_entity.type
_entity.pdbx_description
1 polymer ?
#
loop_
_entity_poly.entity_id
_entity_poly.type
_entity_poly.pdbx_seq_one_letter_code
_entity_poly.pdbx_strand_id
1 'polypeptide(L)'
;MANEHDSHIHIVPIRVYLLVYVALLVLLVATVGAAYLPGHHTLLNNIIALTIAVVKAVLVVLYFMHVRYSTRLTWVWASAGFFWLVIMFILTLGDYFTRHWIPMQGWE
;
A
#
# COMPACT_ATOMS: atom_id res chain seq x y z
N MET A 1 36.45 -5.90 36.30
CA MET A 1 36.07 -6.78 35.17
C MET A 1 34.77 -6.22 34.63
N ALA A 2 34.88 -5.25 33.72
CA ALA A 2 33.72 -4.63 33.10
C ALA A 2 33.21 -5.60 32.03
N ASN A 3 32.00 -6.12 32.21
CA ASN A 3 31.35 -6.95 31.20
C ASN A 3 30.95 -6.04 30.03
N GLU A 4 31.70 -6.14 28.94
CA GLU A 4 31.34 -5.60 27.63
C GLU A 4 29.98 -6.20 27.24
N HIS A 5 28.93 -5.38 27.31
CA HIS A 5 27.65 -5.69 26.70
C HIS A 5 27.78 -5.44 25.20
N ASP A 6 28.24 -6.45 24.47
CA ASP A 6 28.12 -6.51 23.02
C ASP A 6 26.63 -6.48 22.66
N SER A 7 26.15 -5.28 22.32
CA SER A 7 24.82 -5.09 21.77
C SER A 7 24.85 -5.60 20.32
N HIS A 8 24.57 -6.89 20.14
CA HIS A 8 24.37 -7.49 18.83
C HIS A 8 23.16 -6.83 18.16
N ILE A 9 23.39 -5.75 17.41
CA ILE A 9 22.38 -5.10 16.59
C ILE A 9 21.90 -6.12 15.57
N HIS A 10 20.64 -6.56 15.71
CA HIS A 10 20.04 -7.54 14.82
C HIS A 10 19.62 -6.87 13.51
N ILE A 11 20.59 -6.56 12.66
CA ILE A 11 20.36 -5.95 11.34
C ILE A 11 19.78 -7.03 10.41
N VAL A 12 18.63 -6.76 9.80
CA VAL A 12 18.03 -7.68 8.82
C VAL A 12 19.01 -7.84 7.65
N PRO A 13 19.32 -9.07 7.22
CA PRO A 13 20.34 -9.29 6.19
C PRO A 13 19.94 -8.64 4.86
N ILE A 14 20.89 -7.96 4.22
CA ILE A 14 20.72 -7.26 2.93
C ILE A 14 20.08 -8.13 1.84
N ARG A 15 20.27 -9.44 1.92
CA ARG A 15 19.69 -10.45 1.01
C ARG A 15 18.16 -10.37 0.97
N VAL A 16 17.51 -10.08 2.09
CA VAL A 16 16.03 -9.94 2.15
C VAL A 16 15.58 -8.73 1.35
N TYR A 17 16.26 -7.59 1.50
CA TYR A 17 15.95 -6.38 0.73
C TYR A 17 16.15 -6.58 -0.77
N LEU A 18 17.23 -7.24 -1.17
CA LEU A 18 17.49 -7.54 -2.58
C LEU A 18 16.45 -8.49 -3.18
N LEU A 19 16.02 -9.52 -2.45
CA LEU A 19 14.98 -10.43 -2.91
C LEU A 19 13.64 -9.70 -3.11
N VAL A 20 13.23 -8.90 -2.13
CA VAL A 20 11.99 -8.12 -2.21
C VAL A 20 12.07 -7.07 -3.33
N TYR A 21 13.24 -6.44 -3.52
CA TYR A 21 13.48 -5.52 -4.61
C TYR A 21 13.25 -6.17 -5.98
N VAL A 22 13.82 -7.35 -6.21
CA VAL A 22 13.60 -8.11 -7.45
C VAL A 22 12.13 -8.49 -7.61
N ALA A 23 11.45 -8.92 -6.53
CA ALA A 23 10.03 -9.20 -6.57
C ALA A 23 9.19 -7.97 -6.98
N LEU A 24 9.54 -6.77 -6.47
CA LEU A 24 8.89 -5.52 -6.88
C LEU A 24 9.15 -5.17 -8.34
N LEU A 25 10.36 -5.40 -8.87
CA LEU A 25 10.66 -5.20 -10.28
C LEU A 25 9.85 -6.13 -11.18
N VAL A 26 9.70 -7.40 -10.80
CA VAL A 26 8.84 -8.35 -11.54
C VAL A 26 7.40 -7.86 -11.55
N LEU A 27 6.87 -7.43 -10.40
CA LEU A 27 5.52 -6.87 -10.33
C LEU A 27 5.40 -5.55 -11.12
N LEU A 28 6.47 -4.74 -11.22
CA LEU A 28 6.52 -3.54 -12.05
C LEU A 28 6.33 -3.90 -13.52
N VAL A 29 7.17 -4.80 -14.03
CA VAL A 29 7.09 -5.27 -15.41
C VAL A 29 5.72 -5.89 -15.69
N ALA A 30 5.15 -6.65 -14.74
CA ALA A 30 3.81 -7.21 -14.88
C ALA A 30 2.72 -6.13 -15.02
N THR A 31 2.74 -5.06 -14.22
CA THR A 31 1.77 -3.96 -14.35
C THR A 31 1.94 -3.20 -15.66
N VAL A 32 3.18 -2.96 -16.09
CA VAL A 32 3.47 -2.29 -17.36
C VAL A 32 3.01 -3.16 -18.53
N GLY A 33 3.32 -4.45 -18.52
CA GLY A 33 2.87 -5.41 -19.53
C GLY A 33 1.34 -5.49 -19.59
N ALA A 34 0.66 -5.50 -18.44
CA ALA A 34 -0.80 -5.48 -18.39
C ALA A 34 -1.40 -4.22 -19.05
N ALA A 35 -0.73 -3.07 -18.96
CA ALA A 35 -1.18 -1.83 -19.59
C ALA A 35 -1.12 -1.88 -21.14
N TYR A 36 -0.25 -2.69 -21.73
CA TYR A 36 -0.11 -2.82 -23.18
C TYR A 36 -0.98 -3.93 -23.80
N LEU A 37 -1.73 -4.69 -23.00
CA LEU A 37 -2.61 -5.73 -23.53
C LEU A 37 -3.81 -5.11 -24.27
N PRO A 38 -4.23 -5.70 -25.42
CA PRO A 38 -5.46 -5.28 -26.10
C PRO A 38 -6.66 -5.53 -25.17
N GLY A 39 -7.38 -4.47 -24.80
CA GLY A 39 -8.44 -4.50 -23.76
C GLY A 39 -8.14 -3.69 -22.50
N HIS A 40 -7.08 -2.87 -22.48
CA HIS A 40 -6.66 -2.10 -21.30
C HIS A 40 -7.75 -1.18 -20.67
N HIS A 41 -8.79 -0.79 -21.43
CA HIS A 41 -9.91 0.03 -20.95
C HIS A 41 -11.02 -0.76 -20.22
N THR A 42 -10.90 -2.09 -20.16
CA THR A 42 -11.93 -2.92 -19.51
C THR A 42 -11.78 -2.84 -17.99
N LEU A 43 -12.92 -2.84 -17.27
CA LEU A 43 -13.00 -2.93 -15.80
C LEU A 43 -12.10 -4.04 -15.23
N LEU A 44 -12.02 -5.17 -15.91
CA LEU A 44 -11.18 -6.31 -15.54
C LEU A 44 -9.70 -5.95 -15.48
N ASN A 45 -9.18 -5.16 -16.44
CA ASN A 45 -7.79 -4.72 -16.43
C ASN A 45 -7.50 -3.78 -15.25
N ASN A 46 -8.43 -2.88 -14.92
CA ASN A 46 -8.31 -2.01 -13.75
C ASN A 46 -8.27 -2.81 -12.45
N ILE A 47 -9.12 -3.84 -12.30
CA ILE A 47 -9.11 -4.72 -11.13
C ILE A 47 -7.76 -5.43 -11.01
N ILE A 48 -7.23 -6.00 -12.10
CA ILE A 48 -5.91 -6.65 -12.12
C ILE A 48 -4.81 -5.65 -11.73
N ALA A 49 -4.79 -4.46 -12.32
CA ALA A 49 -3.80 -3.43 -12.04
C ALA A 49 -3.84 -2.99 -10.56
N LEU A 50 -5.04 -2.80 -10.00
CA LEU A 50 -5.23 -2.49 -8.59
C LEU A 50 -4.76 -3.64 -7.67
N THR A 51 -5.08 -4.89 -8.00
CA THR A 51 -4.60 -6.05 -7.23
C THR A 51 -3.08 -6.09 -7.21
N ILE A 52 -2.41 -5.90 -8.35
CA ILE A 52 -0.95 -5.87 -8.41
C ILE A 52 -0.40 -4.68 -7.60
N ALA A 53 -1.03 -3.52 -7.67
CA ALA A 53 -0.64 -2.34 -6.89
C ALA A 53 -0.74 -2.58 -5.37
N VAL A 54 -1.81 -3.22 -4.91
CA VAL A 54 -1.98 -3.59 -3.49
C VAL A 54 -0.89 -4.57 -3.05
N VAL A 55 -0.59 -5.60 -3.84
CA VAL A 55 0.47 -6.56 -3.52
C VAL A 55 1.84 -5.87 -3.40
N LYS A 56 2.16 -4.93 -4.32
CA LYS A 56 3.39 -4.12 -4.22
C LYS A 56 3.42 -3.30 -2.94
N ALA A 57 2.34 -2.59 -2.63
CA ALA A 57 2.27 -1.76 -1.43
C ALA A 57 2.48 -2.60 -0.15
N VAL A 58 1.87 -3.78 -0.06
CA VAL A 58 2.05 -4.69 1.07
C VAL A 58 3.51 -5.15 1.21
N LEU A 59 4.16 -5.53 0.11
CA LEU A 59 5.59 -5.91 0.12
C LEU A 59 6.48 -4.76 0.63
N VAL A 60 6.22 -3.53 0.18
CA VAL A 60 6.96 -2.34 0.62
C VAL A 60 6.77 -2.08 2.11
N VAL A 61 5.52 -2.09 2.60
CA VAL A 61 5.21 -1.84 4.01
C VAL A 61 5.82 -2.92 4.91
N LEU A 62 5.72 -4.19 4.54
CA LEU A 62 6.21 -5.27 5.39
C LEU A 62 7.73 -5.32 5.48
N TYR A 63 8.43 -5.13 4.36
CA TYR A 63 9.88 -5.32 4.29
C TYR A 63 10.65 -4.01 4.31
N PHE A 64 10.43 -3.10 3.36
CA PHE A 64 11.22 -1.85 3.29
C PHE A 64 10.94 -0.90 4.45
N MET A 65 9.67 -0.77 4.88
CA MET A 65 9.32 0.00 6.07
C MET A 65 9.57 -0.77 7.38
N HIS A 66 10.12 -1.99 7.31
CA HIS A 66 10.42 -2.85 8.47
C HIS A 66 9.23 -3.12 9.40
N VAL A 67 7.98 -2.93 8.95
CA VAL A 67 6.81 -3.13 9.80
C VAL A 67 6.74 -4.57 10.30
N ARG A 68 7.11 -5.56 9.48
CA ARG A 68 7.17 -6.98 9.89
C ARG A 68 8.08 -7.25 11.09
N TYR A 69 9.19 -6.50 11.21
CA TYR A 69 10.21 -6.70 12.26
C TYR A 69 10.04 -5.71 13.42
N SER A 70 9.09 -4.78 13.29
CA SER A 70 8.84 -3.74 14.28
C SER A 70 8.02 -4.24 15.48
N THR A 71 7.95 -3.42 16.52
CA THR A 71 7.17 -3.72 17.72
C THR A 71 5.66 -3.73 17.43
N ARG A 72 4.87 -4.34 18.32
CA ARG A 72 3.39 -4.32 18.22
C ARG A 72 2.82 -2.90 18.20
N LEU A 73 3.49 -1.94 18.83
CA LEU A 73 3.08 -0.53 18.82
C LEU A 73 3.12 0.06 17.40
N THR A 74 4.17 -0.23 16.65
CA THR A 74 4.30 0.22 15.25
C THR A 74 3.21 -0.39 14.36
N TRP A 75 2.85 -1.65 14.57
CA TRP A 75 1.72 -2.29 13.89
C TRP A 75 0.39 -1.59 14.15
N VAL A 76 0.13 -1.21 15.42
CA VAL A 76 -1.09 -0.48 15.78
C VAL A 76 -1.15 0.85 15.03
N TRP A 77 -0.09 1.64 15.05
CA TRP A 77 -0.04 2.92 14.34
C TRP A 77 -0.15 2.78 12.82
N ALA A 78 0.53 1.79 12.23
CA ALA A 78 0.41 1.52 10.80
C ALA A 78 -1.03 1.16 10.41
N SER A 79 -1.68 0.30 11.19
CA SER A 79 -3.08 -0.08 10.97
C SER A 79 -4.06 1.09 11.20
N ALA A 80 -3.80 1.95 12.19
CA ALA A 80 -4.58 3.15 12.46
C ALA A 80 -4.50 4.14 11.30
N GLY A 81 -3.33 4.32 10.68
CA GLY A 81 -3.17 5.15 9.49
C GLY A 81 -3.99 4.64 8.29
N PHE A 82 -3.95 3.32 8.03
CA PHE A 82 -4.78 2.72 6.98
C PHE A 82 -6.27 2.81 7.30
N PHE A 83 -6.66 2.58 8.55
CA PHE A 83 -8.05 2.74 9.00
C PHE A 83 -8.55 4.17 8.78
N TRP A 84 -7.73 5.16 9.14
CA TRP A 84 -8.04 6.57 8.90
C TRP A 84 -8.18 6.90 7.41
N LEU A 85 -7.29 6.37 6.56
CA LEU A 85 -7.36 6.51 5.11
C LEU A 85 -8.69 5.95 4.56
N VAL A 86 -9.10 4.77 5.02
CA VAL A 86 -10.39 4.17 4.62
C VAL A 86 -11.56 5.08 4.99
N ILE A 87 -11.56 5.67 6.19
CA ILE A 87 -12.59 6.65 6.59
C ILE A 87 -12.60 7.83 5.60
N MET A 88 -11.44 8.41 5.29
CA MET A 88 -11.35 9.52 4.35
C MET A 88 -11.92 9.14 2.97
N PHE A 89 -11.57 7.96 2.44
CA PHE A 89 -12.12 7.51 1.16
C PHE A 89 -13.63 7.32 1.19
N ILE A 90 -14.18 6.71 2.24
CA ILE A 90 -15.63 6.51 2.35
C ILE A 90 -16.35 7.86 2.39
N LEU A 91 -15.86 8.80 3.20
CA LEU A 91 -16.47 10.12 3.34
C LEU A 91 -16.39 10.92 2.02
N THR A 92 -15.21 10.97 1.40
CA THR A 92 -15.01 11.71 0.15
C THR A 92 -15.81 11.10 -1.00
N LEU A 93 -15.75 9.79 -1.22
CA LEU A 93 -16.53 9.15 -2.27
C LEU A 93 -18.03 9.28 -2.01
N GLY A 94 -18.46 9.11 -0.74
CA GLY A 94 -19.84 9.31 -0.32
C GLY A 94 -20.36 10.71 -0.66
N ASP A 95 -19.59 11.76 -0.40
CA ASP A 95 -19.92 13.14 -0.81
C ASP A 95 -20.13 13.23 -2.33
N TYR A 96 -19.15 12.76 -3.13
CA TYR A 96 -19.25 12.81 -4.59
C TYR A 96 -20.47 12.05 -5.14
N PHE A 97 -20.76 10.86 -4.62
CA PHE A 97 -21.90 10.05 -5.06
C PHE A 97 -23.26 10.66 -4.71
N THR A 98 -23.36 11.37 -3.57
CA THR A 98 -24.63 11.93 -3.09
C THR A 98 -24.85 13.38 -3.48
N ARG A 99 -23.82 14.10 -3.95
CA ARG A 99 -23.91 15.51 -4.34
C ARG A 99 -24.96 15.81 -5.41
N HIS A 100 -25.21 14.88 -6.33
CA HIS A 100 -26.24 15.01 -7.36
C HIS A 100 -27.68 14.81 -6.84
N TRP A 101 -27.86 14.36 -5.59
CA TRP A 101 -29.18 14.10 -5.01
C TRP A 101 -29.82 15.37 -4.45
N ILE A 102 -29.05 16.44 -4.32
CA ILE A 102 -29.55 17.74 -3.85
C ILE A 102 -30.12 18.46 -5.08
N PRO A 103 -31.46 18.64 -5.17
CA PRO A 103 -32.02 19.48 -6.23
C PRO A 103 -31.41 20.87 -6.11
N MET A 104 -30.91 21.42 -7.21
CA MET A 104 -30.35 22.77 -7.23
C MET A 104 -31.49 23.75 -6.92
N GLN A 105 -31.63 24.13 -5.65
CA GLN A 105 -32.48 25.24 -5.26
C GLN A 105 -31.76 26.51 -5.72
N GLY A 106 -32.04 26.92 -6.95
CA GLY A 106 -31.72 28.25 -7.43
C GLY A 106 -32.44 29.28 -6.56
N TRP A 107 -31.72 30.31 -6.13
CA TRP A 107 -32.33 31.50 -5.55
C TRP A 107 -32.86 32.33 -6.72
N GLU A 108 -34.17 32.28 -6.95
CA GLU A 108 -34.86 33.41 -7.59
C GLU A 108 -34.88 34.61 -6.65
#